data_AF-A0A0M1JQ29-F1
#
_entry.id   AF-A0A0M1JQ29-F1
#
_cell.length_a   1.000
_cell.length_b   1.000
_cell.length_c   1.000
_cell.angle_alpha   90.00
_cell.angle_beta   90.00
_cell.angle_gamma   90.00
#
_symmetry.space_group_name_H-M   'P 1'
#
loop_
_entity.id
_entity.type
_entity.pdbx_description
1 polymer ?
#
loop_
_entity_poly.entity_id
_entity_poly.type
_entity_poly.pdbx_seq_one_letter_code
_entity_poly.pdbx_strand_id
1 'polypeptide(L)'
;MLARLKPQLRIITALKPVEKIKNLPLEPLLQPLHNLNKWLLPRDRYGRRLFWGTLGFIVFLLAITQMDQGLGFFLLLGPLLPVFILAIVGGCICFILSVGHAFKRDGHPAPLVIMVLGLYLVFKPSTPPSAEQVYFQRHQAKYQEVVELVRQEKLTHNEQCKDSLFAVPAAYQHLTATCVSVNRESSGLIVEFIPFNEDKPLVYSETRHGIQSVKNCHQEGRISKQMDRHWYICQGN
;
A
#
# COMPACT_ATOMS: atom_id res chain seq x y z
N MET A 1 -1.95 -48.29 36.91
CA MET A 1 -3.18 -47.52 37.19
C MET A 1 -3.28 -46.41 36.15
N LEU A 2 -4.08 -46.66 35.11
CA LEU A 2 -4.27 -45.80 33.94
C LEU A 2 -5.64 -45.12 34.07
N ALA A 3 -5.66 -43.83 34.39
CA ALA A 3 -6.89 -43.03 34.43
C ALA A 3 -7.12 -42.34 33.08
N ARG A 4 -8.18 -42.78 32.41
CA ARG A 4 -8.72 -42.24 31.16
C ARG A 4 -9.29 -40.83 31.40
N LEU A 5 -8.82 -39.83 30.66
CA LEU A 5 -9.51 -38.56 30.45
C LEU A 5 -9.95 -38.49 28.98
N LYS A 6 -11.25 -38.61 28.75
CA LYS A 6 -11.93 -38.36 27.47
C LYS A 6 -12.35 -36.88 27.39
N PRO A 7 -12.34 -36.27 26.19
CA PRO A 7 -12.60 -34.85 26.01
C PRO A 7 -14.11 -34.55 25.87
N GLN A 8 -14.59 -33.50 26.55
CA GLN A 8 -15.90 -32.88 26.31
C GLN A 8 -15.75 -31.81 25.22
N LEU A 9 -15.74 -32.24 23.95
CA LEU A 9 -15.81 -31.36 22.79
C LEU A 9 -17.29 -31.15 22.44
N ARG A 10 -17.97 -30.18 23.08
CA ARG A 10 -19.27 -29.67 22.61
C ARG A 10 -19.01 -28.60 21.54
N ILE A 11 -18.83 -29.03 20.30
CA ILE A 11 -18.95 -28.15 19.14
C ILE A 11 -20.43 -27.82 19.00
N ILE A 12 -20.79 -26.60 19.38
CA ILE A 12 -22.11 -26.01 19.13
C ILE A 12 -22.19 -25.76 17.62
N THR A 13 -22.85 -26.68 16.92
CA THR A 13 -23.39 -26.51 15.57
C THR A 13 -24.52 -25.47 15.62
N ALA A 14 -24.17 -24.19 15.47
CA ALA A 14 -25.10 -23.09 15.27
C ALA A 14 -24.82 -22.39 13.93
N LEU A 15 -24.82 -23.14 12.83
CA LEU A 15 -24.97 -22.60 11.48
C LEU A 15 -26.40 -22.90 11.02
N LYS A 16 -27.33 -22.04 11.43
CA LYS A 16 -28.67 -21.93 10.81
C LYS A 16 -28.58 -21.05 9.54
N PRO A 17 -29.46 -21.29 8.56
CA PRO A 17 -29.09 -21.30 7.16
C PRO A 17 -29.01 -19.91 6.53
N VAL A 18 -28.00 -19.73 5.69
CA VAL A 18 -27.86 -18.68 4.66
C VAL A 18 -28.89 -18.93 3.54
N GLU A 19 -30.17 -19.05 3.87
CA GLU A 19 -31.27 -19.18 2.90
C GLU A 19 -32.12 -17.91 2.81
N LYS A 20 -31.99 -16.98 3.77
CA LYS A 20 -32.77 -15.74 3.79
C LYS A 20 -32.28 -14.65 2.85
N ILE A 21 -31.16 -14.86 2.13
CA ILE A 21 -30.59 -13.85 1.20
C ILE A 21 -31.18 -13.98 -0.22
N LYS A 22 -31.79 -15.12 -0.59
CA LYS A 22 -32.32 -15.33 -1.95
C LYS A 22 -33.53 -14.46 -2.31
N ASN A 23 -34.19 -13.84 -1.33
CA ASN A 23 -35.43 -13.08 -1.54
C ASN A 23 -35.29 -11.57 -1.26
N LEU A 24 -34.06 -11.03 -1.15
CA LEU A 24 -33.92 -9.57 -1.16
C LEU A 24 -34.20 -9.06 -2.59
N PRO A 25 -35.16 -8.14 -2.79
CA PRO A 25 -35.36 -7.53 -4.10
C PRO A 25 -34.11 -6.74 -4.46
N LEU A 26 -33.32 -7.24 -5.42
CA LEU A 26 -32.13 -6.56 -5.94
C LEU A 26 -32.46 -5.36 -6.84
N GLU A 27 -33.70 -5.25 -7.31
CA GLU A 27 -34.14 -4.18 -8.22
C GLU A 27 -33.86 -2.75 -7.73
N PRO A 28 -34.15 -2.35 -6.47
CA PRO A 28 -33.84 -1.00 -5.99
C PRO A 28 -32.34 -0.68 -5.96
N LEU A 29 -31.47 -1.69 -5.85
CA LEU A 29 -30.01 -1.51 -5.89
C LEU A 29 -29.46 -1.42 -7.32
N LEU A 30 -30.16 -1.99 -8.30
CA LEU A 30 -29.76 -1.98 -9.72
C LEU A 30 -30.16 -0.68 -10.44
N GLN A 31 -31.22 0.00 -9.97
CA GLN A 31 -31.71 1.24 -10.56
C GLN A 31 -30.64 2.37 -10.64
N PRO A 32 -29.84 2.66 -9.59
CA PRO A 32 -28.77 3.65 -9.68
C PRO A 32 -27.63 3.24 -10.62
N LEU A 33 -27.29 1.94 -10.69
CA LEU A 33 -26.27 1.41 -11.61
C LEU A 33 -26.69 1.59 -13.08
N HIS A 34 -27.97 1.40 -13.38
CA HIS A 34 -28.50 1.58 -14.73
C HIS A 34 -28.44 3.06 -15.19
N ASN A 35 -28.62 4.00 -14.26
CA ASN A 35 -28.50 5.43 -14.54
C ASN A 35 -27.03 5.88 -14.69
N LEU A 36 -26.11 5.27 -13.96
CA LEU A 36 -24.67 5.52 -14.10
C LEU A 36 -24.15 5.18 -15.50
N ASN A 37 -24.60 4.08 -16.10
CA ASN A 37 -24.13 3.67 -17.43
C ASN A 37 -24.49 4.70 -18.53
N LYS A 38 -25.66 5.34 -18.42
CA LYS A 38 -26.09 6.40 -19.34
C LYS A 38 -25.23 7.66 -19.24
N TRP A 39 -24.66 7.92 -18.06
CA TRP A 39 -23.76 9.04 -17.80
C TRP A 39 -22.29 8.71 -18.09
N LEU A 40 -21.88 7.45 -17.99
CA LEU A 40 -20.48 7.09 -18.20
C LEU A 40 -20.11 6.98 -19.68
N LEU A 41 -21.00 6.43 -20.51
CA LEU A 41 -20.68 6.11 -21.90
C LEU A 41 -21.35 7.11 -22.86
N PRO A 42 -20.57 7.88 -23.63
CA PRO A 42 -21.12 8.75 -24.67
C PRO A 42 -21.98 7.94 -25.64
N ARG A 43 -23.15 8.46 -26.02
CA ARG A 43 -24.07 7.75 -26.92
C ARG A 43 -23.62 7.88 -28.38
N ASP A 44 -22.99 9.00 -28.71
CA ASP A 44 -22.51 9.31 -30.05
C ASP A 44 -21.22 8.52 -30.39
N ARG A 45 -20.99 8.28 -31.69
CA ARG A 45 -19.80 7.52 -32.13
C ARG A 45 -18.50 8.26 -31.88
N TYR A 46 -18.53 9.60 -31.93
CA TYR A 46 -17.33 10.42 -31.80
C TYR A 46 -16.85 10.50 -30.35
N GLY A 47 -17.75 10.79 -29.42
CA GLY A 47 -17.53 10.77 -27.99
C GLY A 47 -17.04 9.40 -27.50
N ARG A 48 -17.55 8.29 -28.06
CA ARG A 48 -17.02 6.95 -27.75
C ARG A 48 -15.57 6.76 -28.18
N ARG A 49 -15.19 7.22 -29.37
CA ARG A 49 -13.78 7.16 -29.82
C ARG A 49 -12.88 8.00 -28.92
N LEU A 50 -13.31 9.21 -28.55
CA LEU A 50 -12.58 10.07 -27.62
C LEU A 50 -12.46 9.45 -26.22
N PHE A 51 -13.53 8.84 -25.72
CA PHE A 51 -13.54 8.13 -24.45
C PHE A 51 -12.52 6.99 -24.44
N TRP A 52 -12.52 6.12 -25.44
CA TRP A 52 -11.58 5.01 -25.51
C TRP A 52 -10.13 5.48 -25.75
N GLY A 53 -9.94 6.53 -26.55
CA GLY A 53 -8.63 7.13 -26.76
C GLY A 53 -8.05 7.77 -25.49
N THR A 54 -8.87 8.53 -24.75
CA THR A 54 -8.47 9.14 -23.47
C THR A 54 -8.20 8.06 -22.41
N LEU A 55 -9.06 7.05 -22.29
CA LEU A 55 -8.84 5.93 -21.38
C LEU A 55 -7.54 5.18 -21.71
N GLY A 56 -7.29 4.87 -22.98
CA GLY A 56 -6.07 4.21 -23.43
C GLY A 56 -4.82 5.04 -23.11
N PHE A 57 -4.87 6.36 -23.33
CA PHE A 57 -3.78 7.27 -22.98
C PHE A 57 -3.51 7.33 -21.47
N ILE A 58 -4.55 7.36 -20.63
CA ILE A 58 -4.39 7.35 -19.16
C ILE A 58 -3.75 6.03 -18.70
N VAL A 59 -4.21 4.89 -19.22
CA VAL A 59 -3.63 3.58 -18.91
C VAL A 59 -2.16 3.54 -19.33
N PHE A 60 -1.82 4.11 -20.49
CA PHE A 60 -0.44 4.25 -20.94
C PHE A 60 0.40 5.11 -19.99
N LEU A 61 -0.08 6.27 -19.56
CA LEU A 61 0.61 7.10 -18.57
C LEU A 61 0.81 6.38 -17.23
N LEU A 62 -0.22 5.67 -16.74
CA LEU A 62 -0.11 4.88 -15.51
C LEU A 62 0.94 3.78 -15.64
N ALA A 63 0.99 3.07 -16.78
CA ALA A 63 1.99 2.05 -17.04
C ALA A 63 3.42 2.63 -17.02
N ILE A 64 3.62 3.83 -17.58
CA ILE A 64 4.90 4.55 -17.52
C ILE A 64 5.27 4.85 -16.07
N THR A 65 4.34 5.37 -15.26
CA THR A 65 4.64 5.72 -13.86
C THR A 65 4.96 4.52 -12.96
N GLN A 66 4.52 3.32 -13.33
CA GLN A 66 4.79 2.08 -12.59
C GLN A 66 6.12 1.42 -12.99
N MET A 67 6.69 1.78 -14.15
CA MET A 67 8.00 1.29 -14.56
C MET A 67 9.08 2.02 -13.76
N ASP A 68 9.56 1.35 -12.72
CA ASP A 68 10.48 1.87 -11.73
C ASP A 68 11.81 2.37 -12.34
N GLN A 69 12.36 3.42 -11.73
CA GLN A 69 13.33 4.37 -12.29
C GLN A 69 14.77 3.82 -12.40
N GLY A 70 15.00 2.87 -13.30
CA GLY A 70 16.35 2.52 -13.73
C GLY A 70 16.86 3.47 -14.83
N LEU A 71 18.00 4.14 -14.63
CA LEU A 71 18.68 4.92 -15.69
C LEU A 71 19.00 4.07 -16.93
N GLY A 72 19.16 2.75 -16.74
CA GLY A 72 19.33 1.77 -17.82
C GLY A 72 18.07 1.54 -18.66
N PHE A 73 16.88 1.88 -18.16
CA PHE A 73 15.62 1.70 -18.90
C PHE A 73 15.50 2.68 -20.07
N PHE A 74 15.99 3.91 -19.90
CA PHE A 74 16.01 4.92 -20.98
C PHE A 74 16.92 4.52 -22.14
N LEU A 75 18.04 3.84 -21.86
CA LEU A 75 18.97 3.33 -22.89
C LEU A 75 18.36 2.15 -23.67
N LEU A 76 17.61 1.27 -22.99
CA LEU A 76 16.88 0.16 -23.62
C LEU A 76 15.65 0.64 -24.44
N LEU A 77 15.00 1.71 -24.00
CA LEU A 77 13.83 2.30 -24.67
C LEU A 77 14.17 3.23 -25.84
N GLY A 78 15.44 3.51 -26.13
CA GLY A 78 15.85 4.40 -27.23
C GLY A 78 15.11 4.14 -28.57
N PRO A 79 14.95 2.88 -29.01
CA PRO A 79 14.19 2.55 -30.23
C PRO A 79 12.67 2.81 -30.11
N LEU A 80 12.13 2.85 -28.90
CA LEU A 80 10.72 3.09 -28.61
C LEU A 80 10.41 4.57 -28.38
N LEU A 81 11.43 5.44 -28.31
CA LEU A 81 11.26 6.89 -28.14
C LEU A 81 10.28 7.52 -29.15
N PRO A 82 10.28 7.16 -30.46
CA PRO A 82 9.27 7.66 -31.40
C PRO A 82 7.85 7.28 -31.01
N VAL A 83 7.64 6.08 -30.46
CA VAL A 83 6.33 5.61 -29.99
C VAL A 83 5.86 6.45 -28.79
N PHE A 84 6.75 6.79 -27.87
CA PHE A 84 6.43 7.69 -26.74
C PHE A 84 6.04 9.08 -27.22
N ILE A 85 6.80 9.66 -28.16
CA ILE A 85 6.49 10.99 -28.72
C ILE A 85 5.12 10.96 -29.40
N LEU A 86 4.85 9.95 -30.23
CA LEU A 86 3.55 9.79 -30.89
C LEU A 86 2.41 9.62 -29.87
N ALA A 87 2.62 8.88 -28.78
CA ALA A 87 1.64 8.71 -27.73
C ALA A 87 1.36 10.03 -26.97
N ILE A 88 2.39 10.81 -26.65
CA ILE A 88 2.25 12.12 -25.99
C ILE A 88 1.50 13.10 -26.91
N VAL A 89 1.93 13.21 -28.17
CA VAL A 89 1.27 14.10 -29.15
C VAL A 89 -0.19 13.67 -29.37
N GLY A 90 -0.44 12.37 -29.54
CA GLY A 90 -1.78 11.82 -29.66
C GLY A 90 -2.65 12.09 -28.42
N GLY A 91 -2.07 11.97 -27.22
CA GLY A 91 -2.72 12.33 -25.96
C GLY A 91 -3.09 13.81 -25.88
N CYS A 92 -2.18 14.71 -26.26
CA CYS A 92 -2.45 16.15 -26.34
C CYS A 92 -3.58 16.48 -27.33
N ILE A 93 -3.60 15.84 -28.50
CA ILE A 93 -4.68 16.00 -29.48
C ILE A 93 -6.00 15.50 -28.88
N CYS A 94 -6.00 14.32 -28.26
CA CYS A 94 -7.19 13.78 -27.58
C CYS A 94 -7.69 14.72 -26.47
N PHE A 95 -6.79 15.38 -25.75
CA PHE A 95 -7.13 16.36 -24.73
C PHE A 95 -7.86 17.55 -25.32
N ILE A 96 -7.29 18.19 -26.34
CA ILE A 96 -7.88 19.36 -27.01
C ILE A 96 -9.25 18.99 -27.58
N LEU A 97 -9.38 17.83 -28.23
CA LEU A 97 -10.65 17.38 -28.79
C LEU A 97 -11.69 17.06 -27.71
N SER A 98 -11.28 16.51 -26.57
CA SER A 98 -12.19 16.21 -25.45
C SER A 98 -12.72 17.48 -24.80
N VAL A 99 -11.87 18.50 -24.61
CA VAL A 99 -12.27 19.83 -24.15
C VAL A 99 -13.25 20.46 -25.15
N GLY A 100 -12.87 20.51 -26.43
CA GLY A 100 -13.72 21.08 -27.47
C GLY A 100 -15.06 20.35 -27.65
N HIS A 101 -15.09 19.03 -27.45
CA HIS A 101 -16.33 18.26 -27.45
C HIS A 101 -17.19 18.56 -26.22
N ALA A 102 -16.60 18.65 -25.02
CA ALA A 102 -17.33 18.94 -23.78
C ALA A 102 -18.01 20.33 -23.78
N PHE A 103 -17.46 21.31 -24.49
CA PHE A 103 -18.04 22.65 -24.60
C PHE A 103 -19.06 22.82 -25.74
N LYS A 104 -19.32 21.78 -26.56
CA LYS A 104 -20.39 21.83 -27.56
C LYS A 104 -21.76 21.69 -26.88
N ARG A 105 -22.80 22.25 -27.50
CA ARG A 105 -24.18 22.27 -26.97
C ARG A 105 -24.76 20.88 -26.68
N ASP A 106 -24.35 19.87 -27.45
CA ASP A 106 -24.73 18.46 -27.27
C ASP A 106 -23.54 17.59 -26.79
N GLY A 107 -22.48 18.25 -26.33
CA GLY A 107 -21.25 17.62 -25.90
C GLY A 107 -21.42 16.83 -24.61
N HIS A 108 -20.93 15.59 -24.58
CA HIS A 108 -20.92 14.80 -23.36
C HIS A 108 -19.63 15.09 -22.55
N PRO A 109 -19.69 15.43 -21.25
CA PRO A 109 -18.51 15.80 -20.47
C PRO A 109 -17.64 14.61 -20.04
N ALA A 110 -18.14 13.38 -20.14
CA ALA A 110 -17.44 12.17 -19.67
C ALA A 110 -15.97 12.02 -20.12
N PRO A 111 -15.59 12.23 -21.39
CA PRO A 111 -14.18 12.13 -21.81
C PRO A 111 -13.27 13.12 -21.06
N LEU A 112 -13.77 14.33 -20.81
CA LEU A 112 -13.05 15.36 -20.06
C LEU A 112 -12.90 14.96 -18.58
N VAL A 113 -13.98 14.49 -17.94
CA VAL A 113 -13.95 14.07 -16.53
C VAL A 113 -12.97 12.93 -16.30
N ILE A 114 -12.99 11.91 -17.17
CA ILE A 114 -12.07 10.76 -17.09
C ILE A 114 -10.63 11.21 -17.28
N MET A 115 -10.39 12.12 -18.22
CA MET A 115 -9.07 12.67 -18.47
C MET A 115 -8.55 13.48 -17.28
N VAL A 116 -9.36 14.34 -16.68
CA VAL A 116 -8.98 15.09 -15.46
C VAL A 116 -8.70 14.13 -14.30
N LEU A 117 -9.56 13.14 -14.09
CA LEU A 117 -9.38 12.15 -13.02
C LEU A 117 -8.12 11.29 -13.25
N GLY A 118 -7.88 10.87 -14.49
CA GLY A 118 -6.70 10.11 -14.88
C GLY A 118 -5.42 10.92 -14.71
N LEU A 119 -5.41 12.18 -15.14
CA LEU A 119 -4.29 13.10 -14.90
C LEU A 119 -4.09 13.31 -13.41
N TYR A 120 -5.14 13.51 -12.63
CA TYR A 120 -5.04 13.62 -11.17
C TYR A 120 -4.42 12.36 -10.54
N LEU A 121 -4.75 11.16 -11.02
CA LEU A 121 -4.15 9.91 -10.54
C LEU A 121 -2.67 9.77 -10.93
N VAL A 122 -2.32 10.15 -12.17
CA VAL A 122 -0.94 10.11 -12.70
C VAL A 122 -0.05 11.14 -11.98
N PHE A 123 -0.57 12.35 -11.78
CA PHE A 123 0.15 13.45 -11.13
C PHE A 123 -0.09 13.53 -9.64
N LYS A 124 -0.82 12.57 -9.04
CA LYS A 124 -1.05 12.54 -7.60
C LYS A 124 0.33 12.57 -6.95
N PRO A 125 0.72 13.68 -6.29
CA PRO A 125 2.05 13.79 -5.73
C PRO A 125 2.22 12.61 -4.79
N SER A 126 3.32 11.86 -4.96
CA SER A 126 3.66 10.82 -4.02
C SER A 126 3.59 11.42 -2.63
N THR A 127 2.79 10.82 -1.75
CA THR A 127 2.66 11.30 -0.37
C THR A 127 4.07 11.53 0.17
N PRO A 128 4.39 12.73 0.66
CA PRO A 128 5.75 13.02 1.12
C PRO A 128 6.18 11.94 2.10
N PRO A 129 7.44 11.47 2.03
CA PRO A 129 7.91 10.41 2.91
C PRO A 129 7.77 10.88 4.36
N SER A 130 7.39 9.95 5.25
CA SER A 130 7.29 10.26 6.67
C SER A 130 8.68 10.49 7.27
N ALA A 131 8.77 11.16 8.42
CA ALA A 131 10.04 11.41 9.08
C ALA A 131 10.80 10.10 9.38
N GLU A 132 10.07 9.06 9.80
CA GLU A 132 10.56 7.70 10.05
C GLU A 132 11.11 7.08 8.77
N GLN A 133 10.41 7.25 7.64
CA GLN A 133 10.90 6.74 6.37
C GLN A 133 12.20 7.42 5.93
N VAL A 134 12.27 8.75 6.02
CA VAL A 134 13.49 9.50 5.67
C VAL A 134 14.63 9.11 6.60
N TYR A 135 14.35 8.94 7.90
CA TYR A 135 15.34 8.58 8.89
C TYR A 135 15.87 7.15 8.69
N PHE A 136 14.98 6.20 8.41
CA PHE A 136 15.32 4.83 8.04
C PHE A 136 16.19 4.80 6.78
N GLN A 137 15.78 5.50 5.71
CA GLN A 137 16.56 5.53 4.47
C GLN A 137 17.98 6.07 4.67
N ARG A 138 18.19 7.05 5.55
CA ARG A 138 19.52 7.58 5.87
C ARG A 138 20.37 6.63 6.71
N HIS A 139 19.75 5.75 7.51
CA HIS A 139 20.44 4.89 8.49
C HIS A 139 20.18 3.40 8.29
N GLN A 140 19.75 2.99 7.09
CA GLN A 140 19.30 1.62 6.80
C GLN A 140 20.35 0.58 7.16
N ALA A 141 21.62 0.83 6.82
CA ALA A 141 22.73 -0.06 7.14
C ALA A 141 22.89 -0.26 8.66
N LYS A 142 22.79 0.81 9.45
CA LYS A 142 22.91 0.72 10.92
C LYS A 142 21.74 -0.03 11.56
N TYR A 143 20.53 0.17 11.04
CA TYR A 143 19.36 -0.61 11.47
C TYR A 143 19.57 -2.11 11.20
N GLN A 144 20.06 -2.46 10.01
CA GLN A 144 20.37 -3.85 9.67
C GLN A 144 21.45 -4.43 10.58
N GLU A 145 22.51 -3.68 10.89
CA GLU A 145 23.55 -4.12 11.83
C GLU A 145 22.98 -4.45 13.22
N VAL A 146 22.07 -3.62 13.75
CA VAL A 146 21.41 -3.93 15.03
C VAL A 146 20.59 -5.21 14.94
N VAL A 147 19.87 -5.43 13.84
CA VAL A 147 19.14 -6.69 13.59
C VAL A 147 20.10 -7.89 13.57
N GLU A 148 21.27 -7.76 12.96
CA GLU A 148 22.29 -8.83 12.99
C GLU A 148 22.85 -9.07 14.40
N LEU A 149 23.06 -8.01 15.19
CA LEU A 149 23.46 -8.15 16.60
C LEU A 149 22.39 -8.89 17.41
N VAL A 150 21.10 -8.59 17.17
CA VAL A 150 19.97 -9.30 17.79
C VAL A 150 19.97 -10.77 17.38
N ARG A 151 20.18 -11.07 16.09
CA ARG A 151 20.23 -12.43 15.56
C ARG A 151 21.39 -13.23 16.18
N GLN A 152 22.51 -12.58 16.46
CA GLN A 152 23.68 -13.16 17.10
C GLN A 152 23.59 -13.20 18.64
N GLU A 153 22.46 -12.77 19.22
CA GLU A 153 22.24 -12.70 20.68
C GLU A 153 23.26 -11.82 21.41
N LYS A 154 23.80 -10.80 20.74
CA LYS A 154 24.84 -9.92 21.29
C LYS A 154 24.30 -8.68 22.01
N LEU A 155 22.97 -8.50 22.05
CA LEU A 155 22.37 -7.43 22.83
C LEU A 155 22.22 -7.86 24.29
N THR A 156 22.54 -6.94 25.20
CA THR A 156 22.43 -7.15 26.64
C THR A 156 21.20 -6.45 27.19
N HIS A 157 20.56 -7.07 28.19
CA HIS A 157 19.61 -6.36 29.02
C HIS A 157 20.38 -5.36 29.88
N ASN A 158 19.92 -4.11 29.88
CA ASN A 158 20.43 -3.05 30.73
C ASN A 158 19.34 -2.71 31.75
N GLU A 159 19.72 -2.37 32.98
CA GLU A 159 18.79 -1.94 34.06
C GLU A 159 17.92 -0.73 33.65
N GLN A 160 18.39 0.06 32.69
CA GLN A 160 17.64 1.20 32.14
C GLN A 160 16.47 0.79 31.22
N CYS A 161 16.46 -0.46 30.74
CA CYS A 161 15.42 -1.01 29.89
C CYS A 161 14.45 -1.85 30.74
N LYS A 162 13.14 -1.58 30.64
CA LYS A 162 12.12 -2.42 31.29
C LYS A 162 12.20 -3.87 30.79
N ASP A 163 11.67 -4.80 31.59
CA ASP A 163 11.61 -6.23 31.27
C ASP A 163 11.12 -6.44 29.84
N SER A 164 11.82 -7.28 29.05
CA SER A 164 11.67 -7.56 27.60
C SER A 164 12.28 -6.57 26.60
N LEU A 165 12.86 -5.45 27.05
CA LEU A 165 13.56 -4.51 26.18
C LEU A 165 15.09 -4.65 26.29
N PHE A 166 15.79 -4.39 25.18
CA PHE A 166 17.23 -4.54 25.04
C PHE A 166 17.89 -3.19 24.77
N ALA A 167 19.03 -2.95 25.43
CA ALA A 167 19.84 -1.79 25.15
C ALA A 167 20.65 -2.01 23.87
N VAL A 168 20.75 -0.97 23.05
CA VAL A 168 21.64 -0.96 21.89
C VAL A 168 22.99 -0.35 22.26
N PRO A 169 24.10 -0.77 21.60
CA PRO A 169 25.39 -0.14 21.80
C PRO A 169 25.36 1.36 21.56
N ALA A 170 26.25 2.12 22.22
CA ALA A 170 26.28 3.59 22.18
C ALA A 170 26.26 4.16 20.74
N ALA A 171 26.96 3.50 19.80
CA ALA A 171 26.99 3.90 18.40
C ALA A 171 25.60 3.88 17.71
N TYR A 172 24.64 3.12 18.24
CA TYR A 172 23.30 2.93 17.68
C TYR A 172 22.19 3.55 18.52
N GLN A 173 22.51 4.20 19.65
CA GLN A 173 21.49 4.82 20.52
C GLN A 173 20.63 5.86 19.79
N HIS A 174 21.20 6.60 18.83
CA HIS A 174 20.44 7.54 18.00
C HIS A 174 19.35 6.89 17.13
N LEU A 175 19.34 5.57 16.95
CA LEU A 175 18.34 4.88 16.13
C LEU A 175 17.00 4.69 16.84
N THR A 176 16.96 4.89 18.16
CA THR A 176 15.79 4.66 19.00
C THR A 176 15.80 5.59 20.20
N ALA A 177 14.71 6.30 20.44
CA ALA A 177 14.53 7.16 21.61
C ALA A 177 14.51 6.35 22.92
N THR A 178 14.06 5.10 22.84
CA THR A 178 14.01 4.15 23.96
C THR A 178 14.78 2.87 23.64
N CYS A 179 14.73 1.87 24.52
CA CYS A 179 15.26 0.54 24.25
C CYS A 179 14.52 -0.18 23.09
N VAL A 180 15.16 -1.19 22.52
CA VAL A 180 14.62 -1.97 21.40
C VAL A 180 13.84 -3.16 21.94
N SER A 181 12.66 -3.42 21.38
CA SER A 181 11.89 -4.63 21.69
C SER A 181 12.28 -5.75 20.74
N VAL A 182 12.57 -6.93 21.29
CA VAL A 182 12.95 -8.11 20.52
C VAL A 182 11.99 -9.24 20.87
N ASN A 183 11.28 -9.75 19.86
CA ASN A 183 10.43 -10.92 20.01
C ASN A 183 10.94 -12.04 19.11
N ARG A 184 11.20 -13.20 19.70
CA ARG A 184 11.66 -14.41 19.02
C ARG A 184 10.54 -15.45 19.10
N GLU A 185 9.61 -15.35 18.15
CA GLU A 185 8.53 -16.33 18.00
C GLU A 185 8.94 -17.44 17.04
N SER A 186 8.19 -18.55 17.05
CA SER A 186 8.39 -19.67 16.11
C SER A 186 8.26 -19.25 14.64
N SER A 187 7.60 -18.12 14.37
CA SER A 187 7.44 -17.51 13.05
C SER A 187 8.61 -16.63 12.60
N GLY A 188 9.65 -16.44 13.41
CA GLY A 188 10.87 -15.68 13.05
C GLY A 188 11.18 -14.52 14.00
N LEU A 189 12.27 -13.81 13.69
CA LEU A 189 12.73 -12.67 14.47
C LEU A 189 11.92 -11.39 14.17
N ILE A 190 11.50 -10.71 15.24
CA ILE A 190 10.87 -9.40 15.20
C ILE A 190 11.70 -8.43 16.05
N VAL A 191 12.00 -7.27 15.49
CA VAL A 191 12.74 -6.19 16.17
C VAL A 191 12.00 -4.88 15.99
N GLU A 192 11.63 -4.23 17.08
CA GLU A 192 10.88 -2.97 17.09
C GLU A 192 11.73 -1.83 17.64
N PHE A 193 11.85 -0.77 16.84
CA PHE A 193 12.57 0.46 17.11
C PHE A 193 11.59 1.62 17.25
N ILE A 194 11.84 2.52 18.20
CA ILE A 194 11.02 3.73 18.39
C ILE A 194 11.93 4.93 18.13
N PRO A 195 12.17 5.33 16.86
CA PRO A 195 13.20 6.33 16.51
C PRO A 195 12.93 7.72 17.08
N PHE A 196 11.66 8.07 17.29
CA PHE A 196 11.22 9.34 17.83
C PHE A 196 10.31 9.10 19.03
N ASN A 197 10.13 10.09 19.91
CA ASN A 197 9.14 10.04 21.00
C ASN A 197 7.66 9.98 20.50
N GLU A 198 7.46 9.60 19.24
CA GLU A 198 6.15 9.43 18.61
C GLU A 198 5.77 7.96 18.58
N ASP A 199 4.46 7.70 18.54
CA ASP A 199 3.86 6.36 18.48
C ASP A 199 4.06 5.66 17.13
N LYS A 200 5.10 5.93 16.33
CA LYS A 200 5.31 5.23 15.05
C LYS A 200 6.53 4.31 15.09
N PRO A 201 6.38 3.08 15.61
CA PRO A 201 7.47 2.14 15.65
C PRO A 201 7.87 1.68 14.26
N LEU A 202 9.18 1.58 14.07
CA LEU A 202 9.82 0.94 12.95
C LEU A 202 10.06 -0.52 13.30
N VAL A 203 9.49 -1.43 12.53
CA VAL A 203 9.51 -2.86 12.84
C VAL A 203 10.21 -3.64 11.72
N TYR A 204 11.19 -4.44 12.11
CA TYR A 204 11.76 -5.51 11.30
C TYR A 204 11.02 -6.82 11.60
N SER A 205 10.63 -7.54 10.55
CA SER A 205 10.07 -8.89 10.69
C SER A 205 10.57 -9.80 9.56
N GLU A 206 11.14 -10.94 9.93
CA GLU A 206 11.61 -11.94 8.96
C GLU A 206 10.46 -12.52 8.14
N THR A 207 9.27 -12.65 8.74
CA THR A 207 8.08 -13.19 8.07
C THR A 207 6.92 -12.20 8.06
N ARG A 208 6.04 -12.33 7.07
CA ARG A 208 4.80 -11.53 6.98
C ARG A 208 3.76 -11.93 8.03
N HIS A 209 3.88 -13.11 8.63
CA HIS A 209 3.01 -13.51 9.73
C HIS A 209 3.50 -12.95 11.06
N GLY A 210 4.83 -12.82 11.26
CA GLY A 210 5.40 -12.21 12.47
C GLY A 210 4.94 -10.77 12.69
N ILE A 211 4.82 -9.96 11.64
CA ILE A 211 4.34 -8.57 11.81
C ILE A 211 2.91 -8.48 12.37
N GLN A 212 2.10 -9.54 12.20
CA GLN A 212 0.75 -9.61 12.74
C GLN A 212 0.71 -9.93 14.24
N SER A 213 1.79 -10.44 14.85
CA SER A 213 1.85 -10.63 16.31
C SER A 213 2.28 -9.37 17.04
N VAL A 214 2.78 -8.35 16.34
CA VAL A 214 3.18 -7.08 16.94
C VAL A 214 1.95 -6.28 17.34
N LYS A 215 1.77 -6.04 18.64
CA LYS A 215 0.61 -5.36 19.22
C LYS A 215 0.35 -4.00 18.54
N ASN A 216 1.42 -3.23 18.34
CA ASN A 216 1.40 -1.92 17.69
C ASN A 216 1.16 -1.97 16.17
N CYS A 217 1.07 -3.15 15.57
CA CYS A 217 0.83 -3.35 14.13
C CYS A 217 -0.41 -4.20 13.83
N HIS A 218 -1.14 -4.70 14.84
CA HIS A 218 -2.25 -5.64 14.64
C HIS A 218 -3.54 -5.33 15.40
N GLN A 219 -3.49 -5.13 16.73
CA GLN A 219 -4.74 -5.09 17.52
C GLN A 219 -5.42 -3.72 17.51
N GLU A 220 -4.68 -2.65 17.25
CA GLU A 220 -5.21 -1.28 17.09
C GLU A 220 -4.34 -0.45 16.12
N GLY A 221 -3.05 -0.77 16.02
CA GLY A 221 -2.16 -0.18 15.03
C GLY A 221 -2.23 -0.86 13.66
N ARG A 222 -2.19 -0.07 12.59
CA ARG A 222 -2.14 -0.57 11.22
C ARG A 222 -0.72 -0.49 10.69
N ILE A 223 -0.33 -1.42 9.82
CA ILE A 223 0.85 -1.22 8.98
C ILE A 223 0.59 0.01 8.13
N SER A 224 1.27 1.11 8.45
CA SER A 224 1.15 2.38 7.75
C SER A 224 1.81 2.28 6.37
N LYS A 225 3.03 1.73 6.37
CA LYS A 225 3.84 1.60 5.16
C LYS A 225 4.81 0.43 5.26
N GLN A 226 4.93 -0.36 4.21
CA GLN A 226 6.03 -1.29 4.02
C GLN A 226 7.14 -0.57 3.24
N MET A 227 8.33 -0.47 3.82
CA MET A 227 9.46 0.25 3.21
C MET A 227 10.37 -0.68 2.42
N ASP A 228 10.48 -1.93 2.86
CA ASP A 228 11.28 -2.97 2.24
C ASP A 228 10.65 -4.34 2.55
N ARG A 229 11.22 -5.43 2.02
CA ARG A 229 10.72 -6.80 2.17
C ARG A 229 10.46 -7.19 3.63
N HIS A 230 11.28 -6.69 4.55
CA HIS A 230 11.25 -7.03 5.97
C HIS A 230 11.02 -5.84 6.89
N TRP A 231 10.82 -4.63 6.35
CA TRP A 231 10.78 -3.38 7.12
C TRP A 231 9.41 -2.69 6.99
N TYR A 232 8.81 -2.39 8.14
CA TYR A 232 7.46 -1.86 8.25
C TYR A 232 7.43 -0.65 9.20
N ILE A 233 6.64 0.36 8.87
CA ILE A 233 6.25 1.43 9.79
C ILE A 233 4.85 1.11 10.28
N CYS A 234 4.68 1.02 11.59
CA CYS A 234 3.36 0.82 12.19
C CYS A 234 2.83 2.14 12.75
N GLN A 235 1.51 2.28 12.74
CA GLN A 235 0.80 3.40 13.33
C GLN A 235 0.47 3.01 14.76
N GLY A 236 1.14 3.59 15.75
CA GLY A 236 0.77 3.42 17.14
C GLY A 236 -0.44 4.26 17.51
N ASN A 237 -0.95 3.96 18.68
CA ASN A 237 -2.25 4.42 19.19
C ASN A 237 -2.14 5.67 20.04
#